data_AF-A0A818KHR9-F1
#
_entry.id   AF-A0A818KHR9-F1
#
_cell.length_a   1.000
_cell.length_b   1.000
_cell.length_c   1.000
_cell.angle_alpha   90.00
_cell.angle_beta   90.00
_cell.angle_gamma   90.00
#
_symmetry.space_group_name_H-M   'P 1'
#
loop_
_entity.id
_entity.type
_entity.pdbx_description
1 polymer ?
#
loop_
_entity_poly.entity_id
_entity_poly.type
_entity_poly.pdbx_seq_one_letter_code
_entity_poly.pdbx_strand_id
1 'polypeptide(L)'
;MYPEVVNLFRLSNKNKRPATIVRLHIIRIKVIDDLLSKKHIYINNIRYPISEYLVPVKVLVCTKCFQIGHIRSTCRSSTEFCRICGTAINDLKEHKDKCNNKPKCIKCAGEHDSNDHRCPNIKTFRVILTKSLLNSAGSNNHN
;
A
#
# COMPACT_ATOMS: atom_id res chain seq x y z
N MET A 1 -24.67 -21.46 1.58
CA MET A 1 -24.33 -20.14 0.99
C MET A 1 -24.24 -19.15 2.15
N TYR A 2 -23.22 -18.30 2.24
CA TYR A 2 -23.06 -17.37 3.38
C TYR A 2 -24.03 -16.18 3.23
N PRO A 3 -25.20 -16.15 3.92
CA PRO A 3 -26.23 -15.14 3.70
C PRO A 3 -25.79 -13.73 4.10
N GLU A 4 -24.72 -13.61 4.88
CA GLU A 4 -24.17 -12.34 5.37
C GLU A 4 -23.24 -11.65 4.36
N VAL A 5 -22.93 -12.32 3.24
CA VAL A 5 -22.19 -11.72 2.13
C VAL A 5 -23.14 -10.80 1.37
N VAL A 6 -22.92 -9.50 1.52
CA VAL A 6 -23.76 -8.47 0.88
C VAL A 6 -23.28 -8.17 -0.54
N ASN A 7 -21.97 -8.21 -0.77
CA ASN A 7 -21.40 -8.00 -2.09
C ASN A 7 -20.16 -8.86 -2.32
N LEU A 8 -19.98 -9.22 -3.59
CA LEU A 8 -18.84 -10.00 -4.07
C LEU A 8 -18.12 -9.22 -5.17
N PHE A 9 -16.86 -8.87 -4.94
CA PHE A 9 -16.04 -8.15 -5.90
C PHE A 9 -14.95 -9.08 -6.43
N ARG A 10 -15.01 -9.43 -7.72
CA ARG A 10 -13.90 -10.15 -8.36
C ARG A 10 -12.77 -9.16 -8.62
N LEU A 11 -11.59 -9.43 -8.08
CA LEU A 11 -10.43 -8.57 -8.31
C LEU A 11 -9.86 -8.87 -9.70
N SER A 12 -9.28 -7.84 -10.34
CA SER A 12 -8.54 -7.99 -11.58
C SER A 12 -7.06 -7.71 -11.34
N ASN A 13 -6.20 -8.38 -12.09
CA ASN A 13 -4.78 -8.06 -12.08
C ASN A 13 -4.51 -6.73 -12.82
N LYS A 14 -3.25 -6.27 -12.82
CA LYS A 14 -2.84 -5.03 -13.52
C LYS A 14 -3.16 -5.04 -15.02
N ASN A 15 -3.30 -6.21 -15.62
CA ASN A 15 -3.63 -6.39 -17.04
C ASN A 15 -5.14 -6.52 -17.26
N LYS A 16 -5.97 -6.14 -16.27
CA LYS A 16 -7.44 -6.25 -16.27
C LYS A 16 -7.96 -7.68 -16.45
N ARG A 17 -7.12 -8.70 -16.31
CA ARG A 17 -7.57 -10.09 -16.34
C ARG A 17 -8.17 -10.44 -14.99
N PRO A 18 -9.28 -11.21 -14.95
CA PRO A 18 -9.88 -11.64 -13.70
C PRO A 18 -8.86 -12.44 -12.88
N ALA A 19 -8.63 -12.03 -11.65
CA ALA A 19 -7.86 -12.83 -10.70
C ALA A 19 -8.75 -13.92 -10.10
N THR A 20 -8.12 -14.96 -9.56
CA THR A 20 -8.78 -15.98 -8.73
C THR A 20 -9.17 -15.45 -7.36
N ILE A 21 -8.82 -14.19 -7.06
CA ILE A 21 -9.08 -13.54 -5.77
C ILE A 21 -10.42 -12.80 -5.83
N VAL A 22 -11.22 -13.04 -4.81
CA VAL A 22 -12.52 -12.41 -4.61
C VAL A 22 -12.50 -11.68 -3.27
N ARG A 23 -12.96 -10.43 -3.26
CA ARG A 23 -13.23 -9.69 -2.04
C ARG A 23 -14.69 -9.86 -1.67
N LEU A 24 -14.94 -10.38 -0.47
CA LEU A 24 -16.26 -10.42 0.13
C LEU A 24 -16.50 -9.16 0.96
N HIS A 25 -17.65 -8.56 0.81
CA HIS A 25 -18.14 -7.51 1.69
C HIS A 25 -19.20 -8.10 2.62
N ILE A 26 -18.86 -8.15 3.90
CA ILE A 26 -19.69 -8.71 4.97
C ILE A 26 -19.92 -7.59 5.99
N ILE A 27 -21.16 -7.40 6.43
CA ILE A 27 -21.50 -6.31 7.36
C ILE A 27 -21.21 -6.71 8.82
N ARG A 28 -21.39 -7.99 9.17
CA ARG A 28 -21.27 -8.47 10.55
C ARG A 28 -19.81 -8.79 10.90
N ILE A 29 -19.21 -7.99 11.79
CA ILE A 29 -17.81 -8.16 12.20
C ILE A 29 -17.52 -9.55 12.81
N LYS A 30 -18.43 -10.09 13.62
CA LYS A 30 -18.29 -11.44 14.20
C LYS A 30 -18.13 -12.54 13.14
N VAL A 31 -18.79 -12.38 11.99
CA VAL A 31 -18.69 -13.33 10.87
C VAL A 31 -17.34 -13.18 10.16
N ILE A 32 -16.83 -11.95 10.05
CA ILE A 32 -15.49 -11.69 9.52
C ILE A 32 -14.44 -12.37 10.42
N ASP A 33 -14.52 -12.17 11.74
CA ASP A 33 -13.56 -12.74 12.69
C ASP A 33 -13.55 -14.28 12.65
N ASP A 34 -14.73 -14.91 12.64
CA ASP A 34 -14.88 -16.36 12.49
C ASP A 34 -14.24 -16.86 11.18
N LEU A 35 -14.53 -16.21 10.05
CA LEU A 35 -13.93 -16.56 8.75
C LEU A 35 -12.39 -16.39 8.75
N LEU A 36 -11.88 -15.29 9.31
CA LEU A 36 -10.44 -15.03 9.40
C LEU A 36 -9.71 -15.99 10.35
N SER A 37 -10.39 -16.47 11.39
CA SER A 37 -9.86 -17.48 12.31
C SER A 37 -9.72 -18.85 11.62
N LYS A 38 -10.67 -19.22 10.76
CA LYS A 38 -10.68 -20.48 10.01
C LYS A 38 -9.58 -20.57 8.95
N LYS A 39 -9.05 -19.43 8.49
CA LYS A 39 -8.03 -19.29 7.43
C LYS A 39 -8.43 -19.82 6.04
N HIS A 40 -9.47 -20.64 5.93
CA HIS A 40 -9.93 -21.26 4.70
C HIS A 40 -11.44 -21.45 4.70
N ILE A 41 -12.07 -21.35 3.53
CA ILE A 41 -13.46 -21.78 3.29
C ILE A 41 -13.48 -22.90 2.25
N TYR A 42 -14.51 -23.73 2.32
CA TYR A 42 -14.79 -24.75 1.31
C TYR A 42 -15.99 -24.31 0.46
N ILE A 43 -15.82 -24.31 -0.86
CA ILE A 43 -16.90 -24.07 -1.83
C ILE A 43 -16.83 -25.21 -2.84
N ASN A 44 -17.92 -25.97 -2.99
CA ASN A 44 -17.98 -27.14 -3.87
C ASN A 44 -16.80 -28.12 -3.66
N ASN A 45 -16.47 -28.38 -2.40
CA ASN A 45 -15.34 -29.22 -1.97
C ASN A 45 -13.93 -28.70 -2.35
N ILE A 46 -13.82 -27.48 -2.86
CA ILE A 46 -12.55 -26.80 -3.14
C ILE A 46 -12.21 -25.89 -1.96
N ARG A 47 -10.98 -26.01 -1.46
CA ARG A 47 -10.44 -25.20 -0.35
C ARG A 47 -9.88 -23.88 -0.88
N TYR A 48 -10.40 -22.77 -0.38
CA TYR A 48 -9.92 -21.42 -0.70
C TYR A 48 -9.29 -20.78 0.54
N PRO A 49 -8.08 -20.19 0.44
CA PRO A 49 -7.51 -19.44 1.54
C PRO A 49 -8.28 -18.13 1.75
N ILE A 50 -8.44 -17.75 3.01
CA ILE A 50 -9.03 -16.50 3.44
C ILE A 50 -7.94 -15.68 4.10
N SER A 51 -7.85 -14.43 3.70
CA SER A 51 -7.05 -13.43 4.38
C SER A 51 -7.84 -12.14 4.50
N GLU A 52 -7.47 -11.36 5.49
CA GLU A 52 -8.02 -10.04 5.67
C GLU A 52 -7.67 -9.16 4.47
N TYR A 53 -8.68 -8.56 3.85
CA TYR A 53 -8.48 -7.62 2.76
C TYR A 53 -8.37 -6.20 3.31
N LEU A 54 -7.15 -5.71 3.40
CA LEU A 54 -6.87 -4.34 3.78
C LEU A 54 -6.77 -3.46 2.53
N VAL A 55 -7.69 -2.49 2.39
CA VAL A 55 -7.59 -1.49 1.31
C VAL A 55 -6.28 -0.75 1.50
N PRO A 56 -5.35 -0.80 0.53
CA PRO A 56 -4.02 -0.26 0.74
C PRO A 56 -4.10 1.26 0.84
N VAL A 57 -3.72 1.82 1.99
CA VAL A 57 -3.71 3.27 2.17
C VAL A 57 -2.64 3.93 1.31
N LYS A 58 -2.90 5.17 0.89
CA LYS A 58 -1.93 5.96 0.12
C LYS A 58 -0.80 6.40 1.06
N VAL A 59 0.42 5.96 0.76
CA VAL A 59 1.61 6.37 1.51
C VAL A 59 2.05 7.74 1.00
N LEU A 60 2.20 8.69 1.91
CA LEU A 60 2.79 10.00 1.61
C LEU A 60 4.31 9.86 1.45
N VAL A 61 4.81 10.19 0.28
CA VAL A 61 6.25 10.26 -0.01
C VAL A 61 6.54 11.68 -0.46
N CYS A 62 7.44 12.35 0.27
CA CYS A 62 7.82 13.72 -0.03
C CYS A 62 8.48 13.82 -1.41
N THR A 63 8.08 14.76 -2.26
CA THR A 63 8.70 14.93 -3.59
C THR A 63 9.99 15.75 -3.57
N LYS A 64 10.43 16.23 -2.40
CA LYS A 64 11.72 16.94 -2.21
C LYS A 64 12.83 15.99 -1.75
N CYS A 65 12.61 15.28 -0.64
CA CYS A 65 13.60 14.37 -0.05
C CYS A 65 13.27 12.88 -0.23
N PHE A 66 12.11 12.55 -0.78
CA PHE A 66 11.59 11.18 -0.93
C PHE A 66 11.54 10.35 0.34
N GLN A 67 11.53 10.97 1.52
CA GLN A 67 11.20 10.29 2.77
C GLN A 67 9.69 10.14 2.93
N ILE A 68 9.29 9.18 3.76
CA ILE A 68 7.89 8.83 4.01
C ILE A 68 7.32 9.73 5.11
N GLY A 69 6.01 10.01 5.06
CA GLY A 69 5.25 10.56 6.18
C GLY A 69 5.02 12.07 6.15
N HIS A 70 5.50 12.76 5.11
CA HIS A 70 5.24 14.20 4.95
C HIS A 70 5.16 14.61 3.48
N ILE A 71 4.57 15.78 3.25
CA ILE A 71 4.47 16.41 1.92
C ILE A 71 5.59 17.43 1.72
N ARG A 72 5.78 17.86 0.47
CA ARG A 72 6.85 18.79 0.11
C ARG A 72 6.80 20.13 0.87
N SER A 73 5.61 20.68 1.09
CA SER A 73 5.43 21.95 1.80
C SER A 73 5.86 21.90 3.27
N THR A 74 5.84 20.72 3.90
CA THR A 74 6.24 20.52 5.30
C THR A 74 7.64 19.89 5.41
N CYS A 75 8.39 19.83 4.32
CA CYS A 75 9.70 19.21 4.29
C CYS A 75 10.76 20.13 4.90
N ARG A 76 11.49 19.63 5.90
CA ARG A 76 12.58 20.35 6.57
C ARG A 76 13.96 20.17 5.92
N SER A 77 14.05 19.34 4.88
CA SER A 77 15.30 19.14 4.15
C SER A 77 15.68 20.43 3.41
N SER A 78 16.89 20.92 3.61
CA SER A 78 17.45 22.01 2.81
C SER A 78 17.75 21.54 1.38
N THR A 79 18.18 20.28 1.24
CA THR A 79 18.56 19.64 -0.02
C THR A 79 17.38 18.98 -0.73
N GLU A 80 17.37 19.03 -2.07
CA GLU A 80 16.49 18.23 -2.91
C GLU A 80 17.24 17.02 -3.45
N PHE A 81 16.52 15.96 -3.78
CA PHE A 81 17.15 14.76 -4.33
C PHE A 81 16.53 14.40 -5.68
N CYS A 82 17.27 13.69 -6.52
CA CYS A 82 16.72 13.15 -7.74
C CYS A 82 15.80 11.96 -7.44
N ARG A 83 14.60 11.96 -8.06
CA ARG A 83 13.66 10.84 -7.96
C ARG A 83 14.28 9.52 -8.44
N ILE A 84 15.05 9.57 -9.53
CA ILE A 84 15.56 8.39 -10.23
C ILE A 84 16.79 7.85 -9.51
N CYS A 85 17.87 8.64 -9.43
CA CYS A 85 19.17 8.16 -8.94
C CYS A 85 19.46 8.47 -7.46
N GLY A 86 18.58 9.22 -6.80
CA GLY A 86 18.69 9.50 -5.37
C GLY A 86 19.85 10.40 -4.96
N THR A 87 20.53 11.05 -5.90
CA THR A 87 21.60 12.02 -5.61
C THR A 87 21.03 13.35 -5.16
N ALA A 88 21.74 14.03 -4.26
CA ALA A 88 21.45 15.42 -3.92
C ALA A 88 21.60 16.32 -5.15
N ILE A 89 20.69 17.28 -5.31
CA ILE A 89 20.61 18.20 -6.45
C ILE A 89 20.35 19.61 -5.94
N ASN A 90 21.04 20.57 -6.55
CA ASN A 90 20.87 21.99 -6.27
C ASN A 90 19.83 22.62 -7.22
N ASP A 91 19.81 22.18 -8.49
CA ASP A 91 18.78 22.54 -9.47
C ASP A 91 18.13 21.28 -10.05
N LEU A 92 16.85 21.07 -9.72
CA LEU A 92 16.06 19.94 -10.20
C LEU A 92 15.72 20.05 -11.69
N LYS A 93 15.56 21.27 -12.24
CA LYS A 93 15.19 21.45 -13.65
C LYS A 93 16.32 20.97 -14.55
N GLU A 94 17.55 21.41 -14.26
CA GLU A 94 18.70 21.01 -15.06
C GLU A 94 18.99 19.50 -14.94
N HIS A 95 18.85 18.94 -13.74
CA HIS A 95 19.15 17.53 -13.51
C HIS A 95 18.10 16.58 -14.11
N LYS A 96 16.81 16.95 -14.08
CA LYS A 96 15.72 16.05 -14.49
C LYS A 96 15.81 15.67 -15.98
N ASP A 97 16.22 16.59 -16.83
CA ASP A 97 16.31 16.36 -18.28
C ASP A 97 17.60 15.62 -18.70
N LYS A 98 18.59 15.54 -17.80
CA LYS A 98 19.93 14.96 -18.08
C LYS A 98 20.30 13.79 -17.16
N CYS A 99 19.37 13.28 -16.36
CA CYS A 99 19.68 12.24 -15.37
C CYS A 99 19.99 10.90 -16.05
N ASN A 100 21.28 10.64 -16.31
CA ASN A 100 21.77 9.38 -16.90
C ASN A 100 22.24 8.37 -15.86
N ASN A 101 22.06 8.66 -14.57
CA ASN A 101 22.46 7.78 -13.49
C ASN A 101 21.49 6.59 -13.34
N LYS A 102 22.02 5.45 -12.87
CA LYS A 102 21.21 4.27 -12.57
C LYS A 102 20.14 4.58 -11.52
N PRO A 103 18.92 4.03 -11.64
CA PRO A 103 17.89 4.16 -10.63
C PRO A 103 18.38 3.68 -9.27
N LYS A 104 18.19 4.48 -8.23
CA LYS A 104 18.56 4.17 -6.86
C LYS A 104 17.58 4.84 -5.90
N CYS A 105 16.92 4.02 -5.11
CA CYS A 105 15.97 4.50 -4.12
C CYS A 105 16.69 5.06 -2.88
N ILE A 106 16.38 6.29 -2.49
CA ILE A 106 16.97 6.95 -1.30
C ILE A 106 16.63 6.20 0.00
N LYS A 107 15.51 5.48 0.05
CA LYS A 107 15.04 4.82 1.28
C LYS A 107 15.64 3.44 1.50
N CYS A 108 15.72 2.63 0.44
CA CYS A 108 16.13 1.23 0.55
C CYS A 108 17.36 0.89 -0.29
N ALA A 109 17.98 1.88 -0.96
CA ALA A 109 19.12 1.74 -1.85
C ALA A 109 18.95 0.79 -3.05
N GLY A 110 17.73 0.28 -3.29
CA GLY A 110 17.44 -0.64 -4.39
C GLY A 110 17.35 0.02 -5.76
N GLU A 111 17.42 -0.80 -6.81
CA GLU A 111 17.45 -0.38 -8.22
C GLU A 111 16.06 0.00 -8.76
N HIS A 112 15.49 1.08 -8.22
CA HIS A 112 14.22 1.65 -8.69
C HIS A 112 14.09 3.11 -8.23
N ASP A 113 13.14 3.84 -8.82
CA ASP A 113 12.83 5.21 -8.43
C ASP A 113 12.45 5.31 -6.94
N SER A 114 12.80 6.44 -6.34
CA SER A 114 12.54 6.70 -4.93
C SER A 114 11.05 6.74 -4.56
N ASN A 115 10.12 6.93 -5.49
CA ASN A 115 8.67 6.87 -5.22
C ASN A 115 7.99 5.59 -5.74
N ASP A 116 8.77 4.58 -6.18
CA ASP A 116 8.23 3.36 -6.75
C ASP A 116 7.42 2.56 -5.70
N HIS A 117 6.19 2.18 -6.06
CA HIS A 117 5.32 1.35 -5.22
C HIS A 117 5.89 -0.04 -4.89
N ARG A 118 6.88 -0.50 -5.65
CA ARG A 118 7.59 -1.76 -5.43
C ARG A 118 8.59 -1.69 -4.27
N CYS A 119 8.97 -0.49 -3.84
CA CYS A 119 9.91 -0.26 -2.74
C CYS A 119 9.50 -1.02 -1.47
N PRO A 120 10.40 -1.83 -0.87
CA PRO A 120 10.10 -2.58 0.35
C PRO A 120 9.72 -1.67 1.51
N ASN A 121 10.40 -0.52 1.70
CA ASN A 121 10.09 0.40 2.79
C ASN A 121 8.70 1.05 2.63
N ILE A 122 8.30 1.38 1.39
CA ILE A 122 6.94 1.90 1.13
C ILE A 122 5.89 0.81 1.39
N LYS A 123 6.16 -0.44 1.00
CA LYS A 123 5.25 -1.57 1.26
C LYS A 123 5.07 -1.81 2.76
N THR A 124 6.17 -1.90 3.50
CA THR A 124 6.15 -2.10 4.96
C THR A 124 5.41 -0.97 5.65
N PHE A 125 5.73 0.28 5.33
CA PHE A 125 5.04 1.44 5.92
C PHE A 125 3.54 1.44 5.57
N ARG A 126 3.16 1.05 4.35
CA ARG A 126 1.74 0.93 3.98
C ARG A 126 1.01 -0.06 4.86
N VAL A 127 1.61 -1.23 5.12
CA VAL A 127 1.01 -2.25 6.00
C VAL A 127 0.85 -1.72 7.43
N ILE A 128 1.89 -1.08 7.98
CA ILE A 128 1.87 -0.50 9.32
C ILE A 128 0.79 0.59 9.42
N LEU A 129 0.77 1.53 8.48
CA LEU A 129 -0.20 2.62 8.46
C LEU A 129 -1.63 2.11 8.31
N THR A 130 -1.85 1.12 7.45
CA THR A 130 -3.19 0.53 7.27
C THR A 130 -3.68 -0.11 8.57
N LYS A 131 -2.84 -0.90 9.25
CA LYS A 131 -3.17 -1.50 10.55
C LYS A 131 -3.43 -0.44 11.62
N SER A 132 -2.59 0.58 11.70
CA SER A 132 -2.75 1.67 12.67
C SER A 132 -4.09 2.39 12.50
N LEU A 133 -4.46 2.73 11.26
CA LEU A 133 -5.71 3.43 10.99
C LEU A 133 -6.95 2.60 11.32
N LEU A 134 -6.90 1.29 11.10
CA LEU A 134 -7.98 0.38 11.48
C LEU A 134 -8.15 0.29 12.99
N ASN A 135 -7.04 0.18 13.73
CA ASN A 135 -7.07 0.18 15.19
C ASN A 135 -7.63 1.50 15.74
N SER A 136 -7.27 2.64 15.16
CA SER A 136 -7.79 3.95 15.57
C SER A 136 -9.27 4.15 15.22
N ALA A 137 -9.75 3.58 14.12
CA ALA A 137 -11.16 3.67 13.73
C ALA A 137 -12.08 2.83 14.63
N GLY A 138 -11.58 1.75 15.24
CA GLY A 138 -12.33 0.90 16.17
C GLY A 138 -12.61 1.51 17.55
N SER A 139 -11.87 2.56 17.94
CA SER A 139 -11.99 3.19 19.27
C SER A 139 -13.02 4.32 19.37
N ASN A 140 -13.63 4.75 18.25
CA ASN A 140 -14.50 5.93 18.22
C ASN A 140 -16.01 5.62 18.20
N ASN A 141 -16.43 4.39 18.51
CA ASN A 141 -17.84 3.99 18.47
C ASN A 141 -18.44 3.62 19.83
N HIS A 142 -17.95 4.19 20.93
CA HIS A 142 -18.61 4.14 22.24
C HIS A 142 -18.73 5.56 22.81
N ASN A 143 -19.81 6.25 22.44
CA ASN A 143 -20.47 7.23 23.31
C ASN A 143 -21.93 7.35 22.91
#